data_AF-A0A7X9H239-F1
#
_entry.id   AF-A0A7X9H239-F1
#
_cell.length_a   1.000
_cell.length_b   1.000
_cell.length_c   1.000
_cell.angle_alpha   90.00
_cell.angle_beta   90.00
_cell.angle_gamma   90.00
#
_symmetry.space_group_name_H-M   'P 1'
#
loop_
_entity.id
_entity.type
_entity.pdbx_description
1 polymer ?
#
loop_
_entity_poly.entity_id
_entity_poly.type
_entity_poly.pdbx_seq_one_letter_code
_entity_poly.pdbx_strand_id
1 'polypeptide(L)'
;NSEISNRNFSEKKGYYKDSNINITRSIQTYENWTDKEILDRGENLFEIIKNVWIQPKDNYKTITDNNLLPTEEYSINENLIVTGYSPKCIIIDGEIYNVKSWKDMLIKSCCYLYDLDYEFFLSLINNSKFKKILSFNKEDFRSGKHINGNLYIETNFSAKDILSYIVLFFSEYNLNEYVYFKIK
;
A
#
# COMPACT_ATOMS: atom_id res chain seq x y z
N ASN A 1 19.62 -17.37 -31.32
CA ASN A 1 20.26 -18.19 -32.37
C ASN A 1 19.24 -19.05 -33.08
N SER A 2 18.66 -18.51 -34.16
CA SER A 2 17.68 -19.18 -35.01
C SER A 2 18.26 -20.42 -35.72
N GLU A 3 19.57 -20.42 -35.98
CA GLU A 3 20.30 -21.48 -36.70
C GLU A 3 20.44 -22.82 -35.95
N ILE A 4 20.15 -22.82 -34.65
CA ILE A 4 20.32 -23.98 -33.76
C ILE A 4 18.98 -24.57 -33.33
N SER A 5 17.86 -23.85 -33.51
CA SER A 5 16.55 -24.19 -32.91
C SER A 5 16.10 -25.62 -33.22
N ASN A 6 16.24 -26.05 -34.48
CA ASN A 6 15.75 -27.36 -34.97
C ASN A 6 16.78 -28.50 -34.90
N ARG A 7 17.97 -28.27 -34.33
CA ARG A 7 19.01 -29.30 -34.21
C ARG A 7 18.78 -30.22 -33.02
N ASN A 8 19.28 -31.44 -33.11
CA ASN A 8 19.22 -32.38 -32.00
C ASN A 8 20.19 -31.97 -30.88
N PHE A 9 20.02 -32.55 -29.68
CA PHE A 9 20.84 -32.19 -28.53
C PHE A 9 22.34 -32.44 -28.74
N SER A 10 22.70 -33.56 -29.38
CA SER A 10 24.10 -33.91 -29.65
C SER A 10 24.80 -32.84 -30.51
N GLU A 11 24.11 -32.33 -31.53
CA GLU A 11 24.62 -31.21 -32.35
C GLU A 11 24.73 -29.92 -31.53
N LYS A 12 23.69 -29.59 -30.76
CA LYS A 12 23.65 -28.41 -29.87
C LYS A 12 24.80 -28.41 -28.85
N LYS A 13 25.14 -29.59 -28.33
CA LYS A 13 26.23 -29.81 -27.38
C LYS A 13 27.57 -29.32 -27.93
N GLY A 14 27.85 -29.60 -29.20
CA GLY A 14 29.04 -29.11 -29.90
C GLY A 14 29.10 -27.58 -29.95
N TYR A 15 27.99 -26.92 -30.28
CA TYR A 15 27.93 -25.46 -30.31
C TYR A 15 28.15 -24.81 -28.94
N TYR A 16 27.58 -25.39 -27.88
CA TYR A 16 27.71 -24.82 -26.54
C TYR A 16 29.11 -24.95 -25.96
N LYS A 17 29.91 -25.94 -26.42
CA LYS A 17 31.30 -26.11 -26.01
C LYS A 17 32.14 -24.86 -26.28
N ASP A 18 31.96 -24.27 -27.45
CA ASP A 18 32.74 -23.12 -27.94
C ASP A 18 31.98 -21.78 -27.77
N SER A 19 30.89 -21.78 -27.00
CA SER A 19 30.08 -20.59 -26.76
C SER A 19 30.87 -19.51 -26.00
N ASN A 20 30.72 -18.25 -26.41
CA ASN A 20 31.23 -17.09 -25.67
C ASN A 20 30.54 -16.89 -24.31
N ILE A 21 29.36 -17.49 -24.12
CA ILE A 21 28.63 -17.43 -22.87
C ILE A 21 29.09 -18.61 -22.00
N ASN A 22 30.06 -18.37 -21.10
CA ASN A 22 30.68 -19.40 -20.26
C ASN A 22 29.66 -20.30 -19.55
N ILE A 23 28.56 -19.74 -19.05
CA ILE A 23 27.54 -20.49 -18.31
C ILE A 23 26.85 -21.58 -19.15
N THR A 24 26.83 -21.42 -20.47
CA THR A 24 26.24 -22.41 -21.40
C THR A 24 27.17 -23.59 -21.69
N ARG A 25 28.47 -23.45 -21.43
CA ARG A 25 29.46 -24.52 -21.70
C ARG A 25 29.26 -25.75 -20.81
N SER A 26 28.66 -25.60 -19.63
CA SER A 26 28.34 -26.75 -18.76
C SER A 26 27.24 -27.65 -19.33
N ILE A 27 26.51 -27.24 -20.37
CA ILE A 27 25.58 -28.13 -21.09
C ILE A 27 26.32 -29.35 -21.68
N GLN A 28 27.63 -29.23 -21.94
CA GLN A 28 28.44 -30.34 -22.45
C GLN A 28 28.62 -31.51 -21.47
N THR A 29 28.36 -31.32 -20.17
CA THR A 29 28.54 -32.39 -19.19
C THR A 29 27.38 -33.39 -19.20
N TYR A 30 26.26 -33.02 -19.82
CA TYR A 30 25.07 -33.87 -19.90
C TYR A 30 25.10 -34.73 -21.16
N GLU A 31 24.78 -36.02 -21.01
CA GLU A 31 24.63 -36.95 -22.13
C GLU A 31 23.25 -36.82 -22.79
N ASN A 32 22.22 -36.65 -21.95
CA ASN A 32 20.84 -36.49 -22.37
C ASN A 32 20.32 -35.10 -22.01
N TRP A 33 19.18 -34.73 -22.59
CA TRP A 33 18.52 -33.45 -22.32
C TRP A 33 17.03 -33.65 -22.04
N THR A 34 16.78 -34.34 -20.94
CA THR A 34 15.43 -34.59 -20.42
C THR A 34 15.10 -33.60 -19.30
N ASP A 35 13.89 -33.69 -18.76
CA ASP A 35 13.44 -32.93 -17.60
C ASP A 35 14.41 -33.03 -16.41
N LYS A 36 14.98 -34.23 -16.18
CA LYS A 36 15.95 -34.46 -15.12
C LYS A 36 17.20 -33.57 -15.25
N GLU A 37 17.81 -33.53 -16.43
CA GLU A 37 19.01 -32.71 -16.66
C GLU A 37 18.70 -31.22 -16.67
N ILE A 38 17.50 -30.83 -17.10
CA ILE A 38 17.04 -29.43 -17.04
C ILE A 38 16.91 -28.96 -15.59
N LEU A 39 16.31 -29.77 -14.72
CA LEU A 39 16.17 -29.45 -13.30
C LEU A 39 17.53 -29.39 -12.58
N ASP A 40 18.38 -30.40 -12.80
CA ASP A 40 19.74 -30.44 -12.25
C ASP A 40 20.55 -29.21 -12.67
N ARG A 41 20.47 -28.82 -13.94
CA ARG A 41 21.09 -27.59 -14.40
C ARG A 41 20.52 -26.35 -13.71
N GLY A 42 19.20 -26.28 -13.54
CA GLY A 42 18.54 -25.18 -12.85
C GLY A 42 19.11 -24.96 -11.45
N GLU A 43 19.29 -26.05 -10.68
CA GLU A 43 19.86 -26.02 -9.34
C GLU A 43 21.33 -25.55 -9.36
N ASN A 44 22.13 -26.08 -10.28
CA ASN A 44 23.52 -25.65 -10.44
C ASN A 44 23.65 -24.15 -10.76
N LEU A 45 22.76 -23.62 -11.61
CA LEU A 45 22.72 -22.19 -11.91
C LEU A 45 22.30 -21.35 -10.70
N PHE A 46 21.35 -21.84 -9.91
CA PHE A 46 20.91 -21.19 -8.69
C PHE A 46 22.04 -21.07 -7.67
N GLU A 47 22.81 -22.14 -7.43
CA GLU A 47 23.95 -22.11 -6.52
C GLU A 47 25.08 -21.17 -7.02
N ILE A 48 25.28 -21.06 -8.33
CA ILE A 48 26.20 -20.04 -8.89
C ILE A 48 25.68 -18.62 -8.56
N ILE A 49 24.39 -18.36 -8.80
CA ILE A 49 23.78 -17.04 -8.57
C ILE A 49 23.86 -16.65 -7.10
N LYS A 50 23.60 -17.57 -6.18
CA LYS A 50 23.67 -17.35 -4.73
C LYS A 50 25.06 -16.87 -4.26
N ASN A 51 26.12 -17.33 -4.93
CA ASN A 51 27.50 -16.93 -4.65
C ASN A 51 27.88 -15.58 -5.28
N VAL A 52 27.33 -15.28 -6.47
CA VAL A 52 27.61 -14.02 -7.19
C VAL A 52 26.78 -12.87 -6.62
N TRP A 53 25.51 -13.13 -6.33
CA TRP A 53 24.54 -12.17 -5.86
C TRP A 53 24.26 -12.39 -4.39
N ILE A 54 25.17 -11.88 -3.55
CA ILE A 54 24.97 -11.89 -2.10
C ILE A 54 23.66 -11.15 -1.82
N GLN A 55 22.72 -11.84 -1.18
CA GLN A 55 21.48 -11.23 -0.74
C GLN A 55 21.82 -9.98 0.09
N PRO A 56 21.25 -8.81 -0.20
CA PRO A 56 21.41 -7.66 0.66
C PRO A 56 21.02 -8.06 2.08
N LYS A 57 21.92 -7.82 3.04
CA LYS A 57 21.50 -7.84 4.45
C LYS A 57 20.63 -6.63 4.65
N ASP A 58 19.34 -6.80 4.44
CA ASP A 58 18.38 -5.83 4.88
C ASP A 58 18.29 -5.87 6.42
N ASN A 59 18.02 -4.70 7.00
CA ASN A 59 17.57 -4.59 8.38
C ASN A 59 16.05 -4.57 8.40
N TYR A 60 15.37 -5.39 7.57
CA TYR A 60 13.95 -5.58 7.77
C TYR A 60 13.81 -6.25 9.13
N LYS A 61 13.45 -5.44 10.13
CA LYS A 61 12.80 -5.96 11.31
C LYS A 61 11.62 -6.73 10.74
N THR A 62 11.56 -8.04 10.97
CA THR A 62 10.29 -8.74 10.96
C THR A 62 9.40 -7.91 11.86
N ILE A 63 8.49 -7.13 11.25
CA ILE A 63 7.51 -6.36 11.99
C ILE A 63 6.74 -7.44 12.73
N THR A 64 7.06 -7.64 14.00
CA THR A 64 6.15 -8.34 14.89
C THR A 64 4.93 -7.45 14.92
N ASP A 65 3.90 -7.94 14.25
CA ASP A 65 2.66 -7.32 13.84
C ASP A 65 2.08 -6.29 14.82
N ASN A 66 1.60 -5.18 14.25
CA ASN A 66 0.61 -4.21 14.77
C ASN A 66 1.08 -2.94 15.49
N ASN A 67 2.38 -2.70 15.69
CA ASN A 67 2.82 -1.45 16.32
C ASN A 67 3.18 -0.37 15.31
N LEU A 68 2.33 0.66 15.24
CA LEU A 68 2.59 1.87 14.47
C LEU A 68 3.79 2.63 15.07
N LEU A 69 4.62 3.21 14.21
CA LEU A 69 5.82 3.96 14.53
C LEU A 69 5.61 5.46 14.28
N PRO A 70 6.00 6.36 15.22
CA PRO A 70 5.83 7.81 15.05
C PRO A 70 6.62 8.46 13.90
N THR A 71 7.64 7.77 13.40
CA THR A 71 8.50 8.26 12.32
C THR A 71 7.95 7.95 10.92
N GLU A 72 6.97 7.06 10.82
CA GLU A 72 6.44 6.57 9.54
C GLU A 72 5.17 7.31 9.12
N GLU A 73 4.94 7.32 7.81
CA GLU A 73 3.71 7.80 7.17
C GLU A 73 2.88 6.58 6.78
N TYR A 74 1.61 6.62 7.17
CA TYR A 74 0.66 5.56 6.88
C TYR A 74 -0.41 6.07 5.94
N SER A 75 -0.68 5.37 4.84
CA SER A 75 -1.83 5.70 4.00
C SER A 75 -3.12 5.49 4.78
N ILE A 76 -4.13 6.33 4.57
CA ILE A 76 -5.45 6.11 5.17
C ILE A 76 -6.12 4.82 4.68
N ASN A 77 -5.70 4.30 3.52
CA ASN A 77 -6.24 3.07 2.92
C ASN A 77 -5.65 1.79 3.54
N GLU A 78 -4.56 1.89 4.31
CA GLU A 78 -3.94 0.72 4.92
C GLU A 78 -4.82 0.12 6.02
N ASN A 79 -4.90 -1.21 6.06
CA ASN A 79 -5.67 -1.92 7.08
C ASN A 79 -4.85 -2.03 8.38
N LEU A 80 -4.81 -0.94 9.15
CA LEU A 80 -3.98 -0.78 10.35
C LEU A 80 -4.79 -0.91 11.65
N ILE A 81 -4.15 -1.45 12.70
CA ILE A 81 -4.68 -1.40 14.06
C ILE A 81 -4.33 -0.05 14.69
N VAL A 82 -5.23 0.93 14.54
CA VAL A 82 -5.04 2.30 15.07
C VAL A 82 -5.51 2.50 16.51
N THR A 83 -6.20 1.51 17.09
CA THR A 83 -6.70 1.58 18.47
C THR A 83 -5.56 1.64 19.47
N GLY A 84 -5.61 2.59 20.41
CA GLY A 84 -4.54 2.82 21.38
C GLY A 84 -3.52 3.87 20.95
N TYR A 85 -3.51 4.25 19.66
CA TYR A 85 -2.66 5.32 19.14
C TYR A 85 -3.39 6.66 19.07
N SER A 86 -2.61 7.74 19.02
CA SER A 86 -3.10 9.10 18.79
C SER A 86 -2.44 9.68 17.54
N PRO A 87 -3.20 10.30 16.63
CA PRO A 87 -2.62 10.92 15.45
C PRO A 87 -1.90 12.21 15.84
N LYS A 88 -0.84 12.50 15.11
CA LYS A 88 -0.06 13.74 15.19
C LYS A 88 -0.47 14.71 14.08
N CYS A 89 -0.59 14.22 12.86
CA CYS A 89 -1.02 14.99 11.71
C CYS A 89 -1.71 14.10 10.66
N ILE A 90 -2.56 14.70 9.85
CA ILE A 90 -2.99 14.19 8.55
C ILE A 90 -2.25 14.97 7.47
N ILE A 91 -1.87 14.28 6.41
CA ILE A 91 -1.16 14.82 5.25
C ILE A 91 -2.10 14.66 4.07
N ILE A 92 -2.51 15.76 3.44
CA ILE A 92 -3.46 15.76 2.33
C ILE A 92 -2.77 16.47 1.17
N ASP A 93 -2.56 15.77 0.05
CA ASP A 93 -1.85 16.30 -1.12
C ASP A 93 -0.47 16.93 -0.77
N GLY A 94 0.26 16.26 0.13
CA GLY A 94 1.57 16.71 0.62
C GLY A 94 1.53 17.82 1.69
N GLU A 95 0.38 18.45 1.94
CA GLU A 95 0.24 19.47 2.98
C GLU A 95 -0.04 18.85 4.35
N ILE A 96 0.62 19.37 5.40
CA ILE A 96 0.57 18.81 6.74
C ILE A 96 -0.41 19.58 7.63
N TYR A 97 -1.40 18.86 8.16
CA TYR A 97 -2.41 19.37 9.10
C TYR A 97 -2.23 18.71 10.46
N ASN A 98 -1.71 19.46 11.43
CA ASN A 98 -1.54 18.96 12.80
C ASN A 98 -2.89 18.75 13.50
N VAL A 99 -3.00 17.65 14.24
CA VAL A 99 -4.24 17.24 14.92
C VAL A 99 -3.95 16.77 16.35
N LYS A 100 -4.92 16.97 17.24
CA LYS A 100 -4.78 16.59 18.65
C LYS A 100 -5.31 15.19 18.95
N SER A 101 -6.25 14.70 18.14
CA SER A 101 -6.95 13.42 18.32
C SER A 101 -7.53 12.93 16.98
N TRP A 102 -8.00 11.68 16.93
CA TRP A 102 -8.74 11.15 15.77
C TRP A 102 -9.98 11.98 15.43
N LYS A 103 -10.70 12.48 16.44
CA LYS A 103 -11.87 13.35 16.24
C LYS A 103 -11.50 14.65 15.54
N ASP A 104 -10.38 15.25 15.96
CA ASP A 104 -9.83 16.46 15.36
C ASP A 104 -9.37 16.20 13.91
N MET A 105 -8.79 15.04 13.65
CA MET A 105 -8.42 14.58 12.31
C MET A 105 -9.64 14.44 11.39
N LEU A 106 -10.74 13.88 11.88
CA LEU A 106 -12.00 13.83 11.13
C LEU A 106 -12.54 15.23 10.81
N ILE A 107 -12.60 16.11 11.81
CA ILE A 107 -13.07 17.50 11.62
C ILE A 107 -12.20 18.20 10.57
N LYS A 108 -10.88 18.09 10.66
CA LYS A 108 -9.95 18.68 9.68
C LYS A 108 -10.14 18.13 8.28
N SER A 109 -10.33 16.82 8.15
CA SER A 109 -10.61 16.17 6.86
C SER A 109 -11.91 16.71 6.24
N CYS A 110 -12.98 16.80 7.02
CA CYS A 110 -14.26 17.29 6.53
C CYS A 110 -14.23 18.79 6.22
N CYS A 111 -13.55 19.61 7.03
CA CYS A 111 -13.33 21.03 6.71
C CYS A 111 -12.58 21.20 5.39
N TYR A 112 -11.49 20.45 5.19
CA TYR A 112 -10.72 20.48 3.94
C TYR A 112 -11.59 20.17 2.73
N LEU A 113 -12.37 19.09 2.79
CA LEU A 113 -13.24 18.68 1.68
C LEU A 113 -14.40 19.65 1.44
N TYR A 114 -14.96 20.24 2.51
CA TYR A 114 -15.97 21.28 2.41
C TYR A 114 -15.44 22.53 1.71
N ASP A 115 -14.22 22.96 2.05
CA ASP A 115 -13.58 24.13 1.45
C ASP A 115 -13.13 23.85 0.00
N LEU A 116 -12.82 22.59 -0.32
CA LEU A 116 -12.45 22.13 -1.66
C LEU A 116 -13.63 22.17 -2.64
N ASP A 117 -14.78 21.59 -2.27
CA ASP A 117 -16.01 21.63 -3.05
C ASP A 117 -17.24 21.57 -2.14
N TYR A 118 -17.75 22.76 -1.82
CA TYR A 118 -18.91 22.93 -0.96
C TYR A 118 -20.18 22.23 -1.48
N GLU A 119 -20.48 22.39 -2.77
CA GLU A 119 -21.71 21.87 -3.35
C GLU A 119 -21.70 20.34 -3.35
N PHE A 120 -20.55 19.76 -3.72
CA PHE A 120 -20.37 18.31 -3.67
C PHE A 120 -20.42 17.78 -2.24
N PHE A 121 -19.75 18.44 -1.28
CA PHE A 121 -19.81 18.03 0.13
C PHE A 121 -21.24 18.01 0.67
N LEU A 122 -22.06 19.02 0.34
CA LEU A 122 -23.47 19.04 0.74
C LEU A 122 -24.28 17.91 0.11
N SER A 123 -23.98 17.53 -1.13
CA SER A 123 -24.68 16.45 -1.82
C SER A 123 -24.55 15.10 -1.07
N LEU A 124 -23.45 14.91 -0.33
CA LEU A 124 -23.19 13.69 0.46
C LEU A 124 -24.24 13.44 1.55
N ILE A 125 -24.91 14.47 2.05
CA ILE A 125 -25.96 14.34 3.10
C ILE A 125 -27.12 13.46 2.60
N ASN A 126 -27.41 13.51 1.31
CA ASN A 126 -28.48 12.72 0.70
C ASN A 126 -28.08 11.24 0.51
N ASN A 127 -26.79 10.93 0.61
CA ASN A 127 -26.28 9.58 0.46
C ASN A 127 -26.42 8.80 1.79
N SER A 128 -27.02 7.62 1.72
CA SER A 128 -27.32 6.77 2.88
C SER A 128 -26.09 6.39 3.70
N LYS A 129 -24.90 6.32 3.06
CA LYS A 129 -23.63 6.02 3.74
C LYS A 129 -23.26 7.10 4.76
N PHE A 130 -23.66 8.35 4.54
CA PHE A 130 -23.27 9.50 5.38
C PHE A 130 -24.32 9.91 6.41
N LYS A 131 -25.53 9.34 6.41
CA LYS A 131 -26.61 9.69 7.34
C LYS A 131 -26.24 9.59 8.82
N LYS A 132 -25.28 8.74 9.18
CA LYS A 132 -24.81 8.56 10.56
C LYS A 132 -23.76 9.58 10.98
N ILE A 133 -23.17 10.30 10.04
CA ILE A 133 -22.04 11.20 10.28
C ILE A 133 -22.31 12.63 9.85
N LEU A 134 -23.21 12.91 8.91
CA LEU A 134 -23.54 14.26 8.42
C LEU A 134 -25.02 14.59 8.60
N SER A 135 -25.29 15.78 9.16
CA SER A 135 -26.64 16.33 9.28
C SER A 135 -26.61 17.85 9.37
N PHE A 136 -27.71 18.48 8.98
CA PHE A 136 -27.98 19.90 9.24
C PHE A 136 -28.49 20.16 10.67
N ASN A 137 -28.86 19.11 11.40
CA ASN A 137 -29.36 19.20 12.76
C ASN A 137 -28.37 18.57 13.74
N LYS A 138 -27.86 19.37 14.68
CA LYS A 138 -26.94 18.92 15.72
C LYS A 138 -27.55 17.84 16.62
N GLU A 139 -28.87 17.91 16.87
CA GLU A 139 -29.57 17.01 17.79
C GLU A 139 -29.69 15.58 17.27
N ASP A 140 -29.38 15.35 15.99
CA ASP A 140 -29.29 14.00 15.42
C ASP A 140 -28.08 13.23 15.96
N PHE A 141 -27.13 13.92 16.62
CA PHE A 141 -25.84 13.37 17.03
C PHE A 141 -25.60 13.44 18.54
N ARG A 142 -24.94 12.39 19.06
CA ARG A 142 -24.46 12.32 20.45
C ARG A 142 -23.33 13.32 20.69
N SER A 143 -22.45 13.51 19.71
CA SER A 143 -21.35 14.47 19.79
C SER A 143 -21.20 15.24 18.48
N GLY A 144 -22.28 15.92 18.09
CA GLY A 144 -22.31 16.81 16.94
C GLY A 144 -21.31 17.95 17.04
N LYS A 145 -20.42 18.06 16.06
CA LYS A 145 -19.44 19.14 15.89
C LYS A 145 -19.74 19.93 14.64
N HIS A 146 -19.77 21.24 14.79
CA HIS A 146 -19.95 22.17 13.69
C HIS A 146 -18.71 22.15 12.79
N ILE A 147 -18.92 22.10 11.48
CA ILE A 147 -17.86 22.27 10.47
C ILE A 147 -17.90 23.71 9.98
N ASN A 148 -18.95 24.03 9.20
CA ASN A 148 -19.17 25.33 8.59
C ASN A 148 -20.65 25.46 8.18
N GLY A 149 -21.15 26.69 8.06
CA GLY A 149 -22.57 26.96 7.79
C GLY A 149 -23.49 26.33 8.84
N ASN A 150 -24.50 25.57 8.41
CA ASN A 150 -25.42 24.83 9.29
C ASN A 150 -25.08 23.33 9.38
N LEU A 151 -23.86 22.94 9.02
CA LEU A 151 -23.48 21.53 8.92
C LEU A 151 -22.79 21.02 10.18
N TYR A 152 -23.21 19.84 10.61
CA TYR A 152 -22.66 19.14 11.77
C TYR A 152 -22.16 17.77 11.37
N ILE A 153 -21.11 17.32 12.05
CA ILE A 153 -20.63 15.94 12.01
C ILE A 153 -20.70 15.23 13.36
N GLU A 154 -21.04 13.95 13.36
CA GLU A 154 -20.86 13.08 14.53
C GLU A 154 -19.37 12.78 14.74
N THR A 155 -18.91 12.88 15.99
CA THR A 155 -17.52 12.60 16.37
C THR A 155 -17.40 11.55 17.46
N ASN A 156 -18.50 10.98 17.92
CA ASN A 156 -18.55 9.92 18.91
C ASN A 156 -18.34 8.53 18.27
N PHE A 157 -17.17 8.35 17.67
CA PHE A 157 -16.76 7.12 17.00
C PHE A 157 -15.43 6.60 17.56
N SER A 158 -15.16 5.31 17.35
CA SER A 158 -13.85 4.72 17.65
C SER A 158 -12.79 5.25 16.69
N ALA A 159 -11.50 5.12 17.03
CA ALA A 159 -10.40 5.50 16.14
C ALA A 159 -10.49 4.80 14.77
N LYS A 160 -10.85 3.51 14.80
CA LYS A 160 -11.07 2.70 13.59
C LYS A 160 -12.22 3.23 12.74
N ASP A 161 -13.38 3.49 13.36
CA ASP A 161 -14.55 4.00 12.63
C ASP A 161 -14.29 5.39 12.04
N ILE A 162 -13.58 6.24 12.80
CA ILE A 162 -13.14 7.56 12.31
C ILE A 162 -12.29 7.41 11.06
N LEU A 163 -11.26 6.55 11.08
CA LEU A 163 -10.41 6.34 9.91
C LEU A 163 -11.22 5.80 8.72
N SER A 164 -12.14 4.85 8.96
CA SER A 164 -13.05 4.36 7.92
C SER A 164 -13.91 5.46 7.30
N TYR A 165 -14.41 6.40 8.10
CA TYR A 165 -15.16 7.55 7.58
C TYR A 165 -14.26 8.52 6.81
N ILE A 166 -13.03 8.77 7.26
CA ILE A 166 -12.06 9.59 6.53
C ILE A 166 -11.79 8.97 5.16
N VAL A 167 -11.53 7.66 5.09
CA VAL A 167 -11.39 6.92 3.82
C VAL A 167 -12.63 7.11 2.95
N LEU A 168 -13.82 6.86 3.51
CA LEU A 168 -15.08 7.01 2.78
C LEU A 168 -15.25 8.42 2.19
N PHE A 169 -14.97 9.46 2.98
CA PHE A 169 -15.03 10.84 2.52
C PHE A 169 -14.07 11.10 1.36
N PHE A 170 -12.78 10.77 1.51
CA PHE A 170 -11.79 11.03 0.46
C PHE A 170 -12.01 10.16 -0.79
N SER A 171 -12.60 8.96 -0.65
CA SER A 171 -12.95 8.11 -1.79
C SER A 171 -14.04 8.71 -2.66
N GLU A 172 -15.05 9.39 -2.10
CA GLU A 172 -16.08 10.07 -2.93
C GLU A 172 -15.46 11.22 -3.76
N TYR A 173 -14.32 11.76 -3.35
CA TYR A 173 -13.55 12.77 -4.09
C TYR A 173 -12.45 12.17 -4.99
N ASN A 174 -12.23 10.85 -4.98
CA ASN A 174 -11.09 10.18 -5.61
C ASN A 174 -9.70 10.72 -5.15
N LEU A 175 -9.60 11.14 -3.89
CA LEU A 175 -8.39 11.71 -3.31
C LEU A 175 -7.71 10.80 -2.27
N ASN A 176 -8.30 9.65 -1.96
CA ASN A 176 -7.84 8.76 -0.88
C ASN A 176 -6.40 8.25 -1.05
N GLU A 177 -5.89 8.15 -2.28
CA GLU A 177 -4.49 7.77 -2.57
C GLU A 177 -3.48 8.86 -2.18
N TYR A 178 -3.92 10.12 -2.00
CA TYR A 178 -3.05 11.26 -1.67
C TYR A 178 -3.15 11.66 -0.20
N VAL A 179 -3.66 10.77 0.66
CA VAL A 179 -3.88 11.06 2.07
C VAL A 179 -3.15 10.06 2.97
N TYR A 180 -2.34 10.63 3.85
CA TYR A 180 -1.52 9.89 4.80
C TYR A 180 -1.69 10.45 6.21
N PHE A 181 -1.23 9.74 7.22
CA PHE A 181 -1.19 10.23 8.59
C PHE A 181 0.07 9.76 9.33
N LYS A 182 0.41 10.49 10.39
CA LYS A 182 1.45 10.10 11.36
C LYS A 182 0.83 9.97 12.72
N ILE A 183 1.33 9.03 13.52
CA ILE A 183 0.99 8.94 14.95
C ILE A 183 1.97 9.76 15.80
N LYS A 184 1.62 9.97 17.06
CA LYS A 184 2.50 10.57 18.07
C LYS A 184 3.51 9.58 18.62
#